data_AF-A0A259T9J4-F1
#
_entry.id   AF-A0A259T9J4-F1
#
_cell.length_a   1.000
_cell.length_b   1.000
_cell.length_c   1.000
_cell.angle_alpha   90.00
_cell.angle_beta   90.00
_cell.angle_gamma   90.00
#
_symmetry.space_group_name_H-M   'P 1'
#
loop_
_entity.id
_entity.type
_entity.pdbx_description
1 polymer ?
#
loop_
_entity_poly.entity_id
_entity_poly.type
_entity_poly.pdbx_seq_one_letter_code
_entity_poly.pdbx_strand_id
1 'polypeptide(L)'
;MANKEFSPMGILRYEIKDSLKQLENYRDTQEEITKSIIIESKYYIHHEGEVHEDYGLDQESKWFPVTFRNSLFITNYAFFESLLIRICKILQQELGLKLSLKDIHGGTTIEKVQKYIKLVANLNFPDDTSVNWQFLKKCNILRNSIAHNYSEVDDKVSKLLPMPNITQNISEVVNELLGETHFVSNSGLHFTNSRFYLLLDFCKEVLVIISAFFREFFDANPDLFTGSADARYKLS
;
A
#
# COMPACT_ATOMS: atom_id res chain seq x y z
N MET A 1 1.97 -37.44 22.07
CA MET A 1 1.35 -36.40 21.22
C MET A 1 2.43 -35.88 20.30
N ALA A 2 2.31 -36.05 18.97
CA ALA A 2 3.29 -35.48 18.05
C ALA A 2 3.20 -33.96 18.12
N ASN A 3 4.34 -33.30 18.39
CA ASN A 3 4.44 -31.85 18.40
C ASN A 3 4.12 -31.37 16.98
N LYS A 4 3.05 -30.60 16.81
CA LYS A 4 2.62 -30.16 15.47
C LYS A 4 3.43 -28.94 15.07
N GLU A 5 4.45 -29.15 14.26
CA GLU A 5 5.33 -28.08 13.77
C GLU A 5 4.81 -27.48 12.46
N PHE A 6 4.94 -26.16 12.34
CA PHE A 6 4.72 -25.42 11.10
C PHE A 6 6.01 -25.44 10.26
N SER A 7 5.89 -25.48 8.94
CA SER A 7 7.03 -25.19 8.07
C SER A 7 7.42 -23.70 8.17
N PRO A 8 8.64 -23.30 7.81
CA PRO A 8 9.01 -21.88 7.74
C PRO A 8 8.04 -21.06 6.87
N MET A 9 7.55 -21.62 5.77
CA MET A 9 6.55 -20.97 4.93
C MET A 9 5.17 -20.93 5.59
N GLY A 10 4.79 -21.97 6.33
CA GLY A 10 3.58 -22.01 7.15
C GLY A 10 3.55 -20.92 8.22
N ILE A 11 4.69 -20.72 8.91
CA ILE A 11 4.88 -19.61 9.88
C ILE A 11 4.72 -18.27 9.16
N LEU A 12 5.41 -18.06 8.04
CA LEU A 12 5.32 -16.81 7.30
C LEU A 12 3.88 -16.51 6.84
N ARG A 13 3.14 -17.50 6.33
CA ARG A 13 1.75 -17.32 5.93
C ARG A 13 0.87 -16.89 7.11
N TYR A 14 1.10 -17.44 8.30
CA TYR A 14 0.40 -17.02 9.52
C TYR A 14 0.74 -15.56 9.89
N GLU A 15 2.02 -15.20 9.90
CA GLU A 15 2.47 -13.84 10.21
C GLU A 15 1.95 -12.81 9.21
N ILE A 16 1.87 -13.15 7.91
CA ILE A 16 1.27 -12.29 6.88
C ILE A 16 -0.17 -11.99 7.24
N LYS A 17 -0.97 -13.03 7.55
CA LYS A 17 -2.38 -12.87 7.92
C LYS A 17 -2.54 -11.94 9.13
N ASP A 18 -1.75 -12.17 10.17
CA ASP A 18 -1.83 -11.40 11.40
C ASP A 18 -1.40 -9.94 11.19
N SER A 19 -0.28 -9.73 10.48
CA SER A 19 0.24 -8.40 10.19
C SER A 19 -0.72 -7.58 9.33
N LEU A 20 -1.35 -8.19 8.31
CA LEU A 20 -2.34 -7.49 7.48
C LEU A 20 -3.55 -7.05 8.31
N LYS A 21 -4.02 -7.87 9.25
CA LYS A 21 -5.10 -7.50 10.17
C LYS A 21 -4.67 -6.35 11.11
N GLN A 22 -3.43 -6.38 11.60
CA GLN A 22 -2.90 -5.30 12.42
C GLN A 22 -2.78 -3.98 11.63
N LEU A 23 -2.30 -4.04 10.38
CA LEU A 23 -2.19 -2.88 9.49
C LEU A 23 -3.57 -2.31 9.14
N GLU A 24 -4.58 -3.17 8.94
CA GLU A 24 -5.96 -2.73 8.76
C GLU A 24 -6.44 -1.95 9.99
N ASN A 25 -6.38 -2.54 11.19
CA ASN A 25 -6.78 -1.85 12.42
C ASN A 25 -6.01 -0.53 12.65
N TYR A 26 -4.71 -0.51 12.33
CA TYR A 26 -3.89 0.70 12.41
C TYR A 26 -4.40 1.76 11.44
N ARG A 27 -4.69 1.40 10.18
CA ARG A 27 -5.29 2.30 9.18
C ARG A 27 -6.59 2.92 9.70
N ASP A 28 -7.53 2.10 10.20
CA ASP A 28 -8.81 2.56 10.76
C ASP A 28 -8.58 3.59 11.86
N THR A 29 -7.73 3.25 12.84
CA THR A 29 -7.44 4.11 13.99
C THR A 29 -6.84 5.43 13.55
N GLN A 30 -5.87 5.38 12.64
CA GLN A 30 -5.17 6.58 12.21
C GLN A 30 -6.03 7.51 11.35
N GLU A 31 -6.93 6.96 10.55
CA GLU A 31 -7.88 7.77 9.81
C GLU A 31 -8.81 8.55 10.75
N GLU A 32 -9.36 7.88 11.76
CA GLU A 32 -10.25 8.53 12.73
C GLU A 32 -9.52 9.62 13.53
N ILE A 33 -8.27 9.37 13.92
CA ILE A 33 -7.41 10.39 14.55
C ILE A 33 -7.16 11.56 13.59
N THR A 34 -6.83 11.29 12.33
CA THR A 34 -6.56 12.32 11.32
C THR A 34 -7.77 13.20 11.10
N LYS A 35 -8.97 12.61 10.95
CA LYS A 35 -10.24 13.36 10.85
C LYS A 35 -10.45 14.25 12.07
N SER A 36 -10.24 13.70 13.26
CA SER A 36 -10.42 14.44 14.53
C SER A 36 -9.47 15.65 14.60
N ILE A 37 -8.20 15.48 14.26
CA ILE A 37 -7.21 16.56 14.23
C ILE A 37 -7.62 17.70 13.28
N ILE A 38 -8.11 17.36 12.08
CA ILE A 38 -8.56 18.38 11.11
C ILE A 38 -9.77 19.14 11.65
N ILE A 39 -10.77 18.40 12.15
CA ILE A 39 -12.01 19.00 12.68
C ILE A 39 -11.70 19.91 13.87
N GLU A 40 -10.79 19.50 14.75
CA GLU A 40 -10.32 20.29 15.90
C GLU A 40 -9.47 21.49 15.49
N SER A 41 -8.79 21.45 14.34
CA SER A 41 -8.00 22.57 13.80
C SER A 41 -8.83 23.70 13.19
N LYS A 42 -10.16 23.55 13.17
CA LYS A 42 -11.11 24.57 12.69
C LYS A 42 -10.90 25.91 13.38
N TYR A 43 -10.89 26.96 12.59
CA TYR A 43 -10.95 28.35 13.05
C TYR A 43 -12.00 29.13 12.28
N TYR A 44 -12.35 30.31 12.80
CA TYR A 44 -13.36 31.18 12.21
C TYR A 44 -12.70 32.39 11.56
N ILE A 45 -13.06 32.67 10.31
CA ILE A 45 -12.67 33.88 9.59
C ILE A 45 -13.87 34.83 9.55
N HIS A 46 -13.62 36.10 9.89
CA HIS A 46 -14.59 37.18 9.71
C HIS A 46 -14.34 37.88 8.38
N HIS A 47 -15.31 37.84 7.46
CA HIS A 47 -15.23 38.53 6.17
C HIS A 47 -16.56 39.21 5.86
N GLU A 48 -16.53 40.50 5.52
CA GLU A 48 -17.72 41.29 5.18
C GLU A 48 -18.86 41.26 6.23
N GLY A 49 -18.54 41.00 7.50
CA GLY A 49 -19.53 40.89 8.58
C GLY A 49 -20.13 39.49 8.75
N GLU A 50 -19.76 38.55 7.88
CA GLU A 50 -20.09 37.12 7.99
C GLU A 50 -18.96 36.35 8.68
N VAL A 51 -19.33 35.22 9.29
CA VAL A 51 -18.40 34.28 9.94
C VAL A 51 -18.33 33.02 9.09
N HIS A 52 -17.15 32.70 8.59
CA HIS A 52 -16.90 31.49 7.82
C HIS A 52 -16.03 30.51 8.62
N GLU A 53 -16.30 29.24 8.46
CA GLU A 53 -15.47 28.17 9.00
C GLU A 53 -14.33 27.89 8.03
N ASP A 54 -13.11 27.82 8.56
CA ASP A 54 -11.92 27.48 7.79
C ASP A 54 -11.10 26.41 8.55
N TYR A 55 -10.54 25.49 7.78
CA TYR A 55 -9.74 24.36 8.25
C TYR A 55 -8.27 24.51 7.85
N GLY A 56 -7.88 25.64 7.22
CA GLY A 56 -6.51 25.92 6.81
C GLY A 56 -5.97 24.95 5.75
N LEU A 57 -6.87 24.32 4.98
CA LEU A 57 -6.52 23.33 3.96
C LEU A 57 -6.02 23.97 2.65
N ASP A 58 -6.03 25.30 2.57
CA ASP A 58 -5.59 26.11 1.45
C ASP A 58 -4.06 26.34 1.39
N GLN A 59 -3.31 25.98 2.45
CA GLN A 59 -1.86 26.18 2.52
C GLN A 59 -1.07 24.89 2.63
N GLU A 60 -0.04 24.74 1.78
CA GLU A 60 0.85 23.56 1.66
C GLU A 60 1.43 23.09 3.01
N SER A 61 1.73 24.01 3.93
CA SER A 61 2.28 23.72 5.26
C SER A 61 1.32 22.98 6.20
N LYS A 62 0.04 22.86 5.83
CA LYS A 62 -1.05 22.30 6.66
C LYS A 62 -1.64 21.00 6.11
N TRP A 63 -1.01 20.38 5.11
CA TRP A 63 -1.53 19.17 4.41
C TRP A 63 -1.20 17.87 5.13
N PHE A 64 -1.51 17.84 6.42
CA PHE A 64 -1.33 16.70 7.29
C PHE A 64 -2.05 15.43 6.79
N PRO A 65 -3.31 15.47 6.29
CA PRO A 65 -4.03 14.24 5.90
C PRO A 65 -3.44 13.56 4.66
N VAL A 66 -3.04 14.35 3.66
CA VAL A 66 -2.35 13.84 2.46
C VAL A 66 -1.01 13.23 2.84
N THR A 67 -0.23 13.93 3.67
CA THR A 67 1.04 13.40 4.21
C THR A 67 0.83 12.08 4.93
N PHE A 68 -0.22 12.01 5.75
CA PHE A 68 -0.52 10.85 6.55
C PHE A 68 -0.87 9.64 5.67
N ARG A 69 -1.81 9.79 4.74
CA ARG A 69 -2.20 8.73 3.79
C ARG A 69 -1.01 8.27 2.92
N ASN A 70 -0.18 9.21 2.47
CA ASN A 70 1.05 8.90 1.74
C ASN A 70 2.02 8.06 2.58
N SER A 71 2.21 8.42 3.86
CA SER A 71 3.11 7.67 4.75
C SER A 71 2.59 6.26 5.05
N LEU A 72 1.27 6.11 5.23
CA LEU A 72 0.62 4.83 5.42
C LEU A 72 0.76 3.93 4.19
N PHE A 73 0.53 4.48 2.99
CA PHE A 73 0.69 3.74 1.75
C PHE A 73 2.15 3.28 1.52
N ILE A 74 3.12 4.18 1.71
CA ILE A 74 4.55 3.83 1.61
C ILE A 74 4.89 2.69 2.57
N THR A 75 4.39 2.75 3.81
CA THR A 75 4.65 1.74 4.84
C THR A 75 4.02 0.39 4.47
N ASN A 76 2.76 0.38 4.02
CA ASN A 76 2.08 -0.84 3.58
C ASN A 76 2.81 -1.49 2.39
N TYR A 77 3.27 -0.68 1.44
CA TYR A 77 3.99 -1.19 0.28
C TYR A 77 5.40 -1.70 0.64
N ALA A 78 6.13 -1.01 1.52
CA ALA A 78 7.42 -1.46 2.01
C ALA A 78 7.29 -2.79 2.80
N PHE A 79 6.21 -2.94 3.58
CA PHE A 79 5.88 -4.20 4.24
C PHE A 79 5.70 -5.33 3.21
N PHE A 80 4.92 -5.10 2.15
CA PHE A 80 4.77 -6.06 1.05
C PHE A 80 6.11 -6.45 0.40
N GLU A 81 6.97 -5.48 0.09
CA GLU A 81 8.32 -5.75 -0.46
C GLU A 81 9.16 -6.60 0.50
N SER A 82 9.08 -6.31 1.81
CA SER A 82 9.81 -7.06 2.83
C SER A 82 9.38 -8.53 2.90
N LEU A 83 8.07 -8.80 2.77
CA LEU A 83 7.52 -10.15 2.75
C LEU A 83 7.99 -10.93 1.52
N LEU A 84 7.96 -10.31 0.34
CA LEU A 84 8.49 -10.88 -0.90
C LEU A 84 9.97 -11.26 -0.79
N ILE A 85 10.80 -10.38 -0.18
CA ILE A 85 12.21 -10.66 0.09
C ILE A 85 12.35 -11.83 1.08
N ARG A 86 11.51 -11.88 2.12
CA ARG A 86 11.54 -12.96 3.12
C ARG A 86 11.18 -14.31 2.51
N ILE A 87 10.21 -14.37 1.60
CA ILE A 87 9.91 -15.57 0.81
C ILE A 87 11.17 -16.05 0.09
N CYS A 88 11.86 -15.17 -0.64
CA CYS A 88 13.07 -15.55 -1.38
C CYS A 88 14.17 -16.11 -0.46
N LYS A 89 14.33 -15.55 0.75
CA LYS A 89 15.30 -16.05 1.75
C LYS A 89 14.92 -17.44 2.27
N ILE A 90 13.65 -17.67 2.58
CA ILE A 90 13.15 -18.98 3.02
C ILE A 90 13.38 -20.00 1.91
N LEU A 91 13.01 -19.67 0.67
CA LEU A 91 13.21 -20.55 -0.48
C LEU A 91 14.69 -20.88 -0.71
N GLN A 92 15.59 -19.91 -0.52
CA GLN A 92 17.02 -20.14 -0.63
C GLN A 92 17.50 -21.21 0.36
N GLN A 93 17.03 -21.14 1.61
CA GLN A 93 17.41 -22.05 2.67
C GLN A 93 16.80 -23.44 2.48
N GLU A 94 15.48 -23.50 2.29
CA GLU A 94 14.73 -24.75 2.22
C GLU A 94 15.07 -25.58 0.97
N LEU A 95 15.35 -24.91 -0.15
CA LEU A 95 15.71 -25.58 -1.41
C LEU A 95 17.22 -25.70 -1.62
N GLY A 96 18.05 -25.23 -0.67
CA GLY A 96 19.52 -25.27 -0.78
C GLY A 96 20.07 -24.51 -1.99
N LEU A 97 19.44 -23.39 -2.38
CA LEU A 97 19.79 -22.64 -3.58
C LEU A 97 21.12 -21.88 -3.37
N LYS A 98 22.03 -22.01 -4.34
CA LYS A 98 23.32 -21.31 -4.32
C LYS A 98 23.20 -19.82 -4.57
N LEU A 99 22.27 -19.43 -5.45
CA LEU A 99 22.01 -18.02 -5.77
C LEU A 99 21.07 -17.42 -4.74
N SER A 100 21.32 -16.17 -4.37
CA SER A 100 20.48 -15.35 -3.54
C SER A 100 19.73 -14.30 -4.36
N LEU A 101 18.70 -13.68 -3.77
CA LEU A 101 17.99 -12.57 -4.42
C LEU A 101 18.94 -11.41 -4.81
N LYS A 102 20.04 -11.20 -4.07
CA LYS A 102 21.00 -10.13 -4.35
C LYS A 102 21.77 -10.35 -5.65
N ASP A 103 21.87 -11.60 -6.10
CA ASP A 103 22.56 -11.98 -7.32
C ASP A 103 21.68 -11.73 -8.57
N ILE A 104 20.41 -11.33 -8.38
CA ILE A 104 19.51 -10.97 -9.47
C ILE A 104 19.69 -9.50 -9.86
N HIS A 105 20.20 -9.28 -11.07
CA HIS A 105 20.46 -7.96 -11.62
C HIS A 105 19.27 -7.39 -12.41
N GLY A 106 19.19 -6.05 -12.42
CA GLY A 106 18.21 -5.28 -13.18
C GLY A 106 16.80 -5.23 -12.57
N GLY A 107 16.06 -4.16 -12.89
CA GLY A 107 14.69 -3.95 -12.42
C GLY A 107 14.57 -3.51 -10.96
N THR A 108 13.32 -3.27 -10.57
CA THR A 108 12.85 -2.95 -9.22
C THR A 108 12.92 -4.18 -8.31
N THR A 109 12.80 -3.97 -6.99
CA THR A 109 12.81 -5.05 -5.99
C THR A 109 11.79 -6.14 -6.31
N ILE A 110 10.55 -5.74 -6.64
CA ILE A 110 9.47 -6.68 -6.92
C ILE A 110 9.71 -7.49 -8.20
N GLU A 111 10.32 -6.89 -9.22
CA GLU A 111 10.68 -7.59 -10.48
C GLU A 111 11.82 -8.58 -10.26
N LYS A 112 12.78 -8.25 -9.39
CA LYS A 112 13.85 -9.19 -9.01
C LYS A 112 13.30 -10.39 -8.25
N VAL A 113 12.35 -10.16 -7.34
CA VAL A 113 11.67 -11.25 -6.63
C VAL A 113 10.91 -12.15 -7.59
N GLN A 114 10.14 -11.57 -8.51
CA GLN A 114 9.42 -12.34 -9.53
C GLN A 114 10.40 -13.23 -10.33
N LYS A 115 11.51 -12.67 -10.81
CA LYS A 115 12.55 -13.42 -11.54
C LYS A 115 13.17 -14.51 -10.67
N TYR A 116 13.50 -14.22 -9.42
CA TYR A 116 14.10 -15.17 -8.51
C TYR A 116 13.18 -16.38 -8.28
N ILE A 117 11.92 -16.13 -7.97
CA ILE A 117 10.93 -17.19 -7.72
C ILE A 117 10.72 -18.05 -8.97
N LYS A 118 10.53 -17.43 -10.14
CA LYS A 118 10.27 -18.17 -11.38
C LYS A 118 11.49 -18.93 -11.91
N LEU A 119 12.66 -18.30 -11.91
CA LEU A 119 13.84 -18.81 -12.63
C LEU A 119 14.83 -19.56 -11.73
N VAL A 120 14.94 -19.18 -10.45
CA VAL A 120 15.89 -19.80 -9.51
C VAL A 120 15.21 -20.84 -8.64
N ALA A 121 14.08 -20.48 -8.03
CA ALA A 121 13.31 -21.41 -7.20
C ALA A 121 12.40 -22.35 -8.01
N ASN A 122 12.19 -22.06 -9.30
CA ASN A 122 11.33 -22.84 -10.21
C ASN A 122 9.91 -23.05 -9.67
N LEU A 123 9.31 -21.98 -9.13
CA LEU A 123 7.96 -21.97 -8.56
C LEU A 123 7.00 -21.13 -9.40
N ASN A 124 5.71 -21.42 -9.23
CA ASN A 124 4.65 -20.62 -9.83
C ASN A 124 4.60 -19.24 -9.17
N PHE A 125 4.36 -18.20 -9.96
CA PHE A 125 4.21 -16.83 -9.46
C PHE A 125 3.00 -16.19 -10.13
N PRO A 126 2.11 -15.49 -9.38
CA PRO A 126 1.02 -14.71 -9.98
C PRO A 126 1.61 -13.58 -10.80
N ASP A 127 1.78 -13.81 -12.10
CA ASP A 127 2.53 -12.93 -12.99
C ASP A 127 1.60 -11.98 -13.75
N ASP A 128 1.91 -11.66 -15.00
CA ASP A 128 1.21 -10.62 -15.74
C ASP A 128 -0.27 -10.93 -16.02
N THR A 129 -0.69 -12.18 -15.82
CA THR A 129 -2.10 -12.59 -15.88
C THR A 129 -2.89 -12.31 -14.59
N SER A 130 -2.20 -12.07 -13.46
CA SER A 130 -2.83 -11.75 -12.18
C SER A 130 -3.19 -10.27 -12.11
N VAL A 131 -4.48 -9.98 -11.94
CA VAL A 131 -4.98 -8.61 -11.70
C VAL A 131 -4.38 -7.98 -10.45
N ASN A 132 -4.14 -8.80 -9.42
CA ASN A 132 -3.55 -8.36 -8.15
C ASN A 132 -2.08 -7.96 -8.33
N TRP A 133 -1.32 -8.75 -9.08
CA TRP A 133 0.07 -8.42 -9.39
C TRP A 133 0.19 -7.16 -10.26
N GLN A 134 -0.67 -7.02 -11.27
CA GLN A 134 -0.70 -5.82 -12.11
C GLN A 134 -1.00 -4.56 -11.28
N PHE A 135 -1.95 -4.63 -10.35
CA PHE A 135 -2.25 -3.54 -9.43
C PHE A 135 -1.04 -3.19 -8.56
N LEU A 136 -0.37 -4.19 -7.96
CA LEU A 136 0.81 -3.96 -7.12
C LEU A 136 1.98 -3.34 -7.91
N LYS A 137 2.15 -3.68 -9.19
CA LYS A 137 3.11 -2.99 -10.07
C LYS A 137 2.76 -1.51 -10.29
N LYS A 138 1.47 -1.17 -10.42
CA LYS A 138 1.04 0.25 -10.47
C LYS A 138 1.33 0.94 -9.14
N CYS A 139 1.04 0.29 -8.01
CA CYS A 139 1.38 0.80 -6.68
C CYS A 139 2.89 1.08 -6.53
N ASN A 140 3.76 0.26 -7.11
CA ASN A 140 5.20 0.53 -7.12
C ASN A 140 5.54 1.89 -7.75
N ILE A 141 4.90 2.22 -8.87
CA ILE A 141 5.12 3.49 -9.59
C ILE A 141 4.61 4.66 -8.74
N LEU A 142 3.42 4.54 -8.17
CA LEU A 142 2.85 5.55 -7.27
C LEU A 142 3.72 5.76 -6.04
N ARG A 143 4.18 4.68 -5.40
CA ARG A 143 5.06 4.72 -4.22
C ARG A 143 6.35 5.45 -4.52
N ASN A 144 6.94 5.22 -5.69
CA ASN A 144 8.15 5.94 -6.11
C ASN A 144 7.87 7.42 -6.36
N SER A 145 6.75 7.78 -6.99
CA SER A 145 6.37 9.21 -7.14
C SER A 145 6.15 9.90 -5.79
N ILE A 146 5.43 9.26 -4.86
CA ILE A 146 5.21 9.81 -3.51
C ILE A 146 6.54 10.00 -2.78
N ALA A 147 7.39 8.97 -2.77
CA ALA A 147 8.64 9.01 -2.02
C ALA A 147 9.66 10.01 -2.58
N HIS A 148 9.70 10.23 -3.89
CA HIS A 148 10.71 11.08 -4.53
C HIS A 148 10.22 12.49 -4.84
N ASN A 149 8.95 12.64 -5.24
CA ASN A 149 8.41 13.90 -5.76
C ASN A 149 7.09 14.29 -5.08
N TYR A 150 6.77 13.70 -3.92
CA TYR A 150 5.57 14.02 -3.14
C TYR A 150 4.27 13.96 -3.97
N SER A 151 4.14 12.94 -4.82
CA SER A 151 2.94 12.66 -5.65
C SER A 151 2.79 13.54 -6.89
N GLU A 152 3.87 14.13 -7.41
CA GLU A 152 3.84 14.75 -8.74
C GLU A 152 3.47 13.74 -9.84
N VAL A 153 2.63 14.19 -10.78
CA VAL A 153 2.20 13.41 -11.93
C VAL A 153 3.24 13.56 -13.04
N ASP A 154 4.12 12.57 -13.15
CA ASP A 154 5.06 12.43 -14.26
C ASP A 154 4.47 11.62 -15.43
N ASP A 155 5.26 11.38 -16.47
CA ASP A 155 4.87 10.57 -17.64
C ASP A 155 4.50 9.13 -17.30
N LYS A 156 4.97 8.59 -16.17
CA LYS A 156 4.63 7.23 -15.74
C LYS A 156 3.30 7.24 -15.01
N VAL A 157 3.12 8.14 -14.05
CA VAL A 157 1.89 8.29 -13.27
C VAL A 157 0.72 8.69 -14.18
N SER A 158 0.91 9.62 -15.10
CA SER A 158 -0.14 10.05 -16.04
C SER A 158 -0.71 8.88 -16.87
N LYS A 159 0.12 7.90 -17.24
CA LYS A 159 -0.32 6.68 -17.95
C LYS A 159 -1.10 5.69 -17.07
N LEU A 160 -1.00 5.82 -15.75
CA LEU A 160 -1.74 4.98 -14.80
C LEU A 160 -3.13 5.52 -14.50
N LEU A 161 -3.30 6.84 -14.59
CA LEU A 161 -4.54 7.51 -14.26
C LEU A 161 -5.55 7.44 -15.43
N PRO A 162 -6.86 7.33 -15.14
CA PRO A 162 -7.46 7.28 -13.80
C PRO A 162 -7.28 5.90 -13.13
N MET A 163 -7.15 5.90 -11.81
CA MET A 163 -7.08 4.70 -10.98
C MET A 163 -8.09 4.84 -9.81
N PRO A 164 -8.78 3.76 -9.40
CA PRO A 164 -9.71 3.82 -8.27
C PRO A 164 -9.04 4.39 -7.02
N ASN A 165 -9.82 5.15 -6.25
CA ASN A 165 -9.37 5.77 -4.99
C ASN A 165 -8.16 6.71 -5.12
N ILE A 166 -7.91 7.22 -6.34
CA ILE A 166 -6.91 8.25 -6.61
C ILE A 166 -7.60 9.41 -7.32
N THR A 167 -7.32 10.62 -6.87
CA THR A 167 -7.85 11.85 -7.47
C THR A 167 -6.74 12.84 -7.79
N GLN A 168 -6.99 13.72 -8.76
CA GLN A 168 -6.15 14.91 -8.99
C GLN A 168 -6.83 16.18 -8.46
N ASN A 169 -8.02 16.04 -7.89
CA ASN A 169 -8.80 17.11 -7.31
C ASN A 169 -8.74 17.01 -5.78
N ILE A 170 -8.00 17.90 -5.15
CA ILE A 170 -7.87 17.88 -3.70
C ILE A 170 -9.21 18.05 -2.98
N SER A 171 -10.16 18.81 -3.54
CA SER A 171 -11.45 19.04 -2.89
C SER A 171 -12.19 17.73 -2.60
N GLU A 172 -11.93 16.65 -3.37
CA GLU A 172 -12.49 15.33 -3.09
C GLU A 172 -11.93 14.71 -1.80
N VAL A 173 -10.63 14.88 -1.52
CA VAL A 173 -10.01 14.45 -0.26
C VAL A 173 -10.61 15.22 0.92
N VAL A 174 -10.80 16.54 0.76
CA VAL A 174 -11.37 17.39 1.81
C VAL A 174 -12.81 17.02 2.11
N ASN A 175 -13.63 16.83 1.08
CA ASN A 175 -15.03 16.44 1.23
C ASN A 175 -15.16 15.07 1.92
N GLU A 176 -14.26 14.13 1.63
CA GLU A 176 -14.24 12.82 2.28
C GLU A 176 -13.88 12.90 3.78
N LEU A 177 -13.01 13.83 4.16
CA LEU A 177 -12.59 14.04 5.54
C LEU A 177 -13.64 14.76 6.39
N LEU A 178 -14.36 15.72 5.80
CA LEU A 178 -15.30 16.57 6.51
C LEU A 178 -16.77 16.10 6.42
N GLY A 179 -17.10 15.18 5.49
CA GLY A 179 -18.43 14.57 5.39
C GLY A 179 -19.51 15.47 4.76
N GLU A 180 -19.17 16.70 4.38
CA GLU A 180 -20.02 17.63 3.62
C GLU A 180 -19.24 18.25 2.44
N THR A 181 -19.95 18.77 1.43
CA THR A 181 -19.32 19.57 0.37
C THR A 181 -18.88 20.92 0.93
N HIS A 182 -17.62 21.04 1.32
CA HIS A 182 -17.05 22.33 1.69
C HIS A 182 -16.49 23.04 0.45
N PHE A 183 -16.84 24.32 0.29
CA PHE A 183 -16.23 25.15 -0.74
C PHE A 183 -14.80 25.48 -0.32
N VAL A 184 -13.84 24.68 -0.75
CA VAL A 184 -12.42 25.04 -0.65
C VAL A 184 -12.16 26.08 -1.73
N SER A 185 -11.81 27.31 -1.35
CA SER A 185 -11.44 28.31 -2.34
C SER A 185 -10.17 27.83 -3.06
N ASN A 186 -10.30 27.47 -4.35
CA ASN A 186 -9.18 27.07 -5.20
C ASN A 186 -8.14 28.21 -5.38
N SER A 187 -8.46 29.42 -4.94
CA SER A 187 -7.67 30.64 -5.13
C SER A 187 -6.33 30.68 -4.40
N GLY A 188 -6.08 29.80 -3.41
CA GLY A 188 -4.80 29.71 -2.70
C GLY A 188 -3.86 28.60 -3.18
N LEU A 189 -4.39 27.62 -3.91
CA LEU A 189 -3.70 26.37 -4.23
C LEU A 189 -2.94 26.43 -5.55
N HIS A 190 -1.81 27.14 -5.53
CA HIS A 190 -0.90 27.20 -6.67
C HIS A 190 0.17 26.12 -6.56
N PHE A 191 -0.18 24.86 -6.86
CA PHE A 191 0.85 23.88 -7.20
C PHE A 191 1.42 24.23 -8.58
N THR A 192 2.75 24.29 -8.68
CA THR A 192 3.43 24.50 -9.97
C THR A 192 3.31 23.28 -10.90
N ASN A 193 3.12 22.09 -10.32
CA ASN A 193 3.03 20.81 -11.00
C ASN A 193 1.71 20.08 -10.64
N SER A 194 1.13 19.35 -11.60
CA SER A 194 -0.02 18.47 -11.34
C SER A 194 0.34 17.37 -10.34
N ARG A 195 -0.52 17.13 -9.34
CA ARG A 195 -0.35 16.07 -8.33
C ARG A 195 -1.51 15.09 -8.34
N PHE A 196 -1.30 13.93 -7.74
CA PHE A 196 -2.38 13.00 -7.38
C PHE A 196 -2.48 12.85 -5.86
N TYR A 197 -3.65 12.45 -5.39
CA TYR A 197 -3.98 12.31 -3.98
C TYR A 197 -4.69 10.98 -3.73
N LEU A 198 -4.38 10.36 -2.59
CA LEU A 198 -4.96 9.11 -2.17
C LEU A 198 -6.26 9.36 -1.40
N LEU A 199 -7.35 8.75 -1.85
CA LEU A 199 -8.63 8.71 -1.13
C LEU A 199 -8.58 7.66 -0.01
N LEU A 200 -9.53 7.73 0.92
CA LEU A 200 -9.57 6.93 2.16
C LEU A 200 -9.38 5.44 1.89
N ASP A 201 -10.13 4.92 0.92
CA ASP A 201 -10.19 3.49 0.66
C ASP A 201 -8.96 2.97 -0.09
N PHE A 202 -8.07 3.82 -0.59
CA PHE A 202 -6.91 3.38 -1.37
C PHE A 202 -5.99 2.47 -0.56
N CYS A 203 -5.63 2.87 0.67
CA CYS A 203 -4.75 2.05 1.51
C CYS A 203 -5.41 0.73 1.91
N LYS A 204 -6.74 0.71 2.07
CA LYS A 204 -7.52 -0.50 2.36
C LYS A 204 -7.52 -1.43 1.15
N GLU A 205 -7.76 -0.91 -0.04
CA GLU A 205 -7.69 -1.64 -1.30
C GLU A 205 -6.31 -2.29 -1.48
N VAL A 206 -5.23 -1.55 -1.23
CA VAL A 206 -3.85 -2.08 -1.29
C VAL A 206 -3.67 -3.28 -0.35
N LEU A 207 -4.14 -3.21 0.91
CA LEU A 207 -4.03 -4.33 1.86
C LEU A 207 -4.83 -5.57 1.40
N VAL A 208 -6.03 -5.36 0.86
CA VAL A 208 -6.86 -6.43 0.29
C VAL A 208 -6.15 -7.10 -0.88
N ILE A 209 -5.59 -6.30 -1.79
CA ILE A 209 -4.85 -6.81 -2.96
C ILE A 209 -3.58 -7.55 -2.53
N ILE A 210 -2.85 -7.07 -1.50
CA ILE A 210 -1.69 -7.80 -0.94
C ILE A 210 -2.13 -9.17 -0.39
N SER A 211 -3.23 -9.23 0.36
CA SER A 211 -3.79 -10.48 0.89
C SER A 211 -4.15 -11.44 -0.24
N ALA A 212 -4.83 -10.94 -1.27
CA ALA A 212 -5.25 -11.73 -2.44
C ALA A 212 -4.04 -12.25 -3.23
N PHE A 213 -3.03 -11.41 -3.45
CA PHE A 213 -1.78 -11.81 -4.10
C PHE A 213 -1.07 -12.95 -3.36
N PHE A 214 -0.91 -12.85 -2.03
CA PHE A 214 -0.25 -13.92 -1.27
C PHE A 214 -1.07 -15.21 -1.26
N ARG A 215 -2.39 -15.10 -1.27
CA ARG A 215 -3.27 -16.26 -1.42
C ARG A 215 -3.06 -16.95 -2.77
N GLU A 216 -3.09 -16.20 -3.87
CA GLU A 216 -2.80 -16.75 -5.21
C GLU A 216 -1.43 -17.42 -5.25
N PHE A 217 -0.40 -16.77 -4.70
CA PHE A 217 0.95 -17.33 -4.66
C PHE A 217 1.00 -18.64 -3.88
N PHE A 218 0.39 -18.71 -2.69
CA PHE A 218 0.42 -19.91 -1.87
C PHE A 218 -0.47 -21.04 -2.41
N ASP A 219 -1.62 -20.72 -3.00
CA ASP A 219 -2.50 -21.70 -3.62
C ASP A 219 -1.87 -22.31 -4.88
N ALA A 220 -1.06 -21.55 -5.61
CA ALA A 220 -0.30 -22.04 -6.76
C ALA A 220 0.92 -22.90 -6.37
N ASN A 221 1.32 -22.91 -5.10
CA ASN A 221 2.50 -23.61 -4.60
C ASN A 221 2.21 -24.37 -3.28
N PRO A 222 1.28 -25.34 -3.27
CA PRO A 222 0.86 -26.04 -2.05
C PRO A 222 2.00 -26.86 -1.40
N ASP A 223 2.98 -27.29 -2.19
CA ASP A 223 4.11 -28.11 -1.72
C ASP A 223 5.08 -27.36 -0.80
N LEU A 224 4.96 -26.03 -0.68
CA LEU A 224 5.72 -25.24 0.28
C LEU A 224 5.31 -25.48 1.73
N PHE A 225 4.18 -26.15 1.95
CA PHE A 225 3.58 -26.38 3.27
C PHE A 225 3.79 -27.82 3.76
N THR A 226 5.01 -28.13 4.16
CA THR A 226 5.42 -29.48 4.60
C THR A 226 5.11 -29.78 6.08
N GLY A 227 4.73 -28.76 6.86
CA GLY A 227 4.48 -28.88 8.29
C GLY A 227 3.13 -29.52 8.60
N SER A 228 3.10 -30.43 9.58
CA SER A 228 1.87 -31.11 10.03
C SER A 228 0.78 -30.15 10.55
N ALA A 229 1.17 -28.92 10.93
CA ALA A 229 0.24 -27.87 11.36
C ALA A 229 -0.27 -26.97 10.22
N ASP A 230 0.34 -27.03 9.03
CA ASP A 230 0.13 -26.02 7.97
C ASP A 230 -1.30 -26.04 7.42
N ALA A 231 -1.97 -27.19 7.37
CA ALA A 231 -3.34 -27.30 6.83
C ALA A 231 -4.39 -26.46 7.59
N ARG A 232 -4.09 -25.98 8.81
CA ARG A 232 -5.07 -25.29 9.69
C ARG A 232 -5.25 -23.80 9.40
N TYR A 233 -4.41 -23.19 8.56
CA TYR A 233 -4.46 -21.74 8.32
C TYR A 233 -4.41 -21.41 6.83
N LYS A 234 -5.56 -21.15 6.22
CA LYS A 234 -5.63 -20.52 4.89
C LYS A 234 -5.76 -18.99 5.03
N LEU A 235 -5.17 -18.25 4.08
CA LEU A 235 -5.48 -16.82 3.91
C LEU A 235 -6.93 -16.74 3.44
N SER A 236 -7.79 -16.20 4.31
CA SER A 236 -9.24 -16.01 4.09
C SER A 236 -9.50 -14.72 3.37
#